data_AF-A0A956LNU5-F1
#
_entry.id   AF-A0A956LNU5-F1
#
_cell.length_a   1.000
_cell.length_b   1.000
_cell.length_c   1.000
_cell.angle_alpha   90.00
_cell.angle_beta   90.00
_cell.angle_gamma   90.00
#
_symmetry.space_group_name_H-M   'P 1'
#
loop_
_entity.id
_entity.type
_entity.pdbx_description
1 polymer ?
#
loop_
_entity_poly.entity_id
_entity_poly.type
_entity_poly.pdbx_seq_one_letter_code
_entity_poly.pdbx_strand_id
1 'polypeptide(L)'
;ALALALVAGARWRASGRLGDALRVVLLPAALGVATTLLWLGFRLYYYADLLPNTFYLKHAPDPAQGWRYFVNAFHSYRVGLLLLIAALALWLARRARPELIGAQRLGARLGMIAVALPVALYVIWIGGDAMHFRFLAFPFALVVCATGGALGPLIAPGGRRLGPRSRCALAALVVFGLSALQQPPQRELHALRGPGDPHMVDKISDPGRHRRRPKLRQLAQEDPDLAAKRALGSAGAPFRYDKTAALDWCGTAHWRYRWRIVHSLGLTEATLARIDVPAQRPGHRYGLKRYAEELARIYNHPGATPGRGMRRAAVSGGYAPSWVARELDDLERVEKKVFNTHDLRENLELALRTPRHLRLGSRARDRRDRAGS
;
A
#
# COMPACT_ATOMS: atom_id res chain seq x y z
N ALA A 1 -14.11 9.30 -21.84
CA ALA A 1 -14.55 9.02 -23.22
C ALA A 1 -14.60 7.51 -23.51
N LEU A 2 -13.49 6.76 -23.45
CA LEU A 2 -13.45 5.33 -23.85
C LEU A 2 -14.39 4.41 -23.04
N ALA A 3 -14.42 4.54 -21.70
CA ALA A 3 -15.34 3.76 -20.87
C ALA A 3 -16.82 4.10 -21.14
N LEU A 4 -17.12 5.38 -21.36
CA LEU A 4 -18.44 5.85 -21.76
C LEU A 4 -18.81 5.37 -23.16
N ALA A 5 -17.85 5.24 -24.08
CA ALA A 5 -18.07 4.72 -25.43
C ALA A 5 -18.30 3.19 -25.44
N LEU A 6 -17.61 2.43 -24.59
CA LEU A 6 -17.88 0.99 -24.39
C LEU A 6 -19.27 0.76 -23.76
N VAL A 7 -19.70 1.65 -22.87
CA VAL A 7 -21.02 1.60 -22.24
C VAL A 7 -22.14 2.11 -23.17
N ALA A 8 -21.87 3.14 -23.97
CA ALA A 8 -22.83 3.71 -24.92
C ALA A 8 -22.97 2.88 -26.21
N GLY A 9 -21.89 2.23 -26.66
CA GLY A 9 -21.89 1.28 -27.76
C GLY A 9 -22.58 -0.05 -27.41
N ALA A 10 -22.61 -0.40 -26.12
CA ALA A 10 -23.43 -1.50 -25.59
C ALA A 10 -24.91 -1.09 -25.45
N ARG A 11 -25.50 -0.54 -26.52
CA ARG A 11 -26.96 -0.50 -26.77
C ARG A 11 -27.44 -1.93 -27.04
N TRP A 12 -27.15 -2.85 -26.12
CA TRP A 12 -27.52 -4.24 -26.23
C TRP A 12 -29.03 -4.32 -26.03
N ARG A 13 -29.75 -4.65 -27.10
CA ARG A 13 -31.19 -5.01 -27.13
C ARG A 13 -31.45 -6.32 -26.38
N ALA A 14 -30.93 -6.46 -25.16
CA ALA A 14 -31.35 -7.48 -24.23
C ALA A 14 -32.58 -6.94 -23.48
N SER A 15 -33.73 -6.91 -24.15
CA SER A 15 -35.02 -6.66 -23.50
C SER A 15 -35.37 -7.89 -22.65
N GLY A 16 -34.95 -7.90 -21.39
CA GLY A 16 -35.24 -8.97 -20.45
C GLY A 16 -34.43 -8.89 -19.15
N ARG A 17 -34.87 -9.59 -18.10
CA ARG A 17 -34.26 -9.60 -16.75
C ARG A 17 -32.77 -9.95 -16.75
N LEU A 18 -32.30 -10.72 -17.74
CA LEU A 18 -30.88 -11.08 -17.91
C LEU A 18 -30.03 -9.86 -18.35
N GLY A 19 -30.57 -9.02 -19.23
CA GLY A 19 -29.91 -7.80 -19.71
C GLY A 19 -29.69 -6.79 -18.58
N ASP A 20 -30.68 -6.62 -17.71
CA ASP A 20 -30.56 -5.75 -16.55
C ASP A 20 -29.56 -6.29 -15.52
N ALA A 21 -29.57 -7.61 -15.25
CA ALA A 21 -28.60 -8.23 -14.35
C ALA A 21 -27.16 -8.10 -14.87
N LEU A 22 -26.95 -8.31 -16.19
CA LEU A 22 -25.65 -8.10 -16.82
C LEU A 22 -25.23 -6.64 -16.77
N ARG A 23 -26.12 -5.68 -17.02
CA ARG A 23 -25.78 -4.25 -16.90
C ARG A 23 -25.36 -3.86 -15.49
N VAL A 24 -26.07 -4.35 -14.46
CA VAL A 24 -25.74 -4.07 -13.05
C VAL A 24 -24.37 -4.61 -12.63
N VAL A 25 -23.89 -5.69 -13.26
CA VAL A 25 -22.57 -6.28 -12.96
C VAL A 25 -21.47 -5.74 -13.88
N LEU A 26 -21.71 -5.75 -15.19
CA LEU A 26 -20.73 -5.40 -16.19
C LEU A 26 -20.41 -3.91 -16.19
N LEU A 27 -21.38 -3.02 -15.93
CA LEU A 27 -21.11 -1.58 -15.92
C LEU A 27 -20.16 -1.18 -14.78
N PRO A 28 -20.41 -1.54 -13.50
CA PRO A 28 -19.45 -1.27 -12.43
C PRO A 28 -18.10 -1.97 -12.63
N ALA A 29 -18.11 -3.21 -13.14
CA ALA A 29 -16.88 -3.92 -13.47
C ALA A 29 -16.06 -3.19 -14.54
N ALA A 30 -16.70 -2.76 -15.63
CA ALA A 30 -16.06 -2.01 -16.71
C ALA A 30 -15.55 -0.65 -16.22
N LEU A 31 -16.31 0.06 -15.38
CA LEU A 31 -15.86 1.30 -14.75
C LEU A 31 -14.66 1.08 -13.82
N GLY A 32 -14.68 0.00 -13.04
CA GLY A 32 -13.56 -0.40 -12.19
C GLY A 32 -12.30 -0.71 -13.00
N VAL A 33 -12.44 -1.50 -14.08
CA VAL A 33 -11.35 -1.82 -15.01
C VAL A 33 -10.83 -0.55 -15.68
N ALA A 34 -11.69 0.31 -16.21
CA ALA A 34 -11.27 1.55 -16.86
C ALA A 34 -10.55 2.49 -15.89
N THR A 35 -11.06 2.64 -14.66
CA THR A 35 -10.41 3.44 -13.61
C THR A 35 -9.03 2.88 -13.28
N THR A 36 -8.92 1.54 -13.18
CA THR A 36 -7.64 0.85 -12.95
C THR A 36 -6.67 1.07 -14.11
N LEU A 37 -7.11 0.94 -15.35
CA LEU A 37 -6.26 1.16 -16.53
C LEU A 37 -5.80 2.61 -16.66
N LEU A 38 -6.68 3.58 -16.39
CA LEU A 38 -6.31 5.00 -16.36
C LEU A 38 -5.27 5.29 -15.27
N TRP A 39 -5.45 4.70 -14.09
CA TRP A 39 -4.47 4.78 -13.02
C TRP A 39 -3.13 4.16 -13.40
N LEU A 40 -3.13 2.97 -14.02
CA LEU A 40 -1.92 2.31 -14.51
C LEU A 40 -1.23 3.13 -15.61
N GLY A 41 -1.99 3.73 -16.53
CA GLY A 41 -1.48 4.62 -17.57
C GLY A 41 -0.83 5.88 -17.00
N PHE A 42 -1.50 6.54 -16.04
CA PHE A 42 -0.92 7.66 -15.30
C PHE A 42 0.39 7.25 -14.61
N ARG A 43 0.43 6.09 -13.96
CA ARG A 43 1.63 5.61 -13.28
C ARG A 43 2.76 5.30 -14.24
N LEU A 44 2.45 4.66 -15.37
CA LEU A 44 3.44 4.37 -16.39
C LEU A 44 4.05 5.67 -16.91
N TYR A 45 3.21 6.65 -17.23
CA TYR A 45 3.63 7.96 -17.71
C TYR A 45 4.47 8.72 -16.68
N TYR A 46 4.03 8.74 -15.41
CA TYR A 46 4.65 9.56 -14.38
C TYR A 46 5.84 8.90 -13.69
N TYR A 47 5.72 7.62 -13.31
CA TYR A 47 6.70 6.88 -12.52
C TYR A 47 7.54 5.88 -13.33
N ALA A 48 7.24 5.66 -14.62
CA ALA A 48 7.86 4.60 -15.41
C ALA A 48 7.76 3.22 -14.73
N ASP A 49 6.58 2.95 -14.15
CA ASP A 49 6.30 1.73 -13.38
C ASP A 49 4.82 1.34 -13.49
N LEU A 50 4.55 0.06 -13.73
CA LEU A 50 3.18 -0.46 -13.87
C LEU A 50 2.57 -0.78 -12.52
N LEU A 51 3.33 -1.40 -11.62
CA LEU A 51 2.79 -1.82 -10.33
C LEU A 51 2.96 -0.70 -9.30
N PRO A 52 2.04 -0.56 -8.34
CA PRO A 52 2.21 0.26 -7.13
C PRO A 52 3.33 -0.20 -6.23
N ASN A 53 4.54 -0.34 -6.77
CA ASN A 53 5.69 -0.45 -5.90
C ASN A 53 5.69 0.80 -5.03
N THR A 54 5.64 0.56 -3.72
CA THR A 54 5.86 1.60 -2.74
C THR A 54 7.33 1.93 -2.86
N PHE A 55 7.66 2.74 -3.87
CA PHE A 55 8.99 2.99 -4.41
C PHE A 55 10.02 3.37 -3.32
N TYR A 56 9.52 3.72 -2.14
CA TYR A 56 10.21 4.16 -0.95
C TYR A 56 10.05 3.25 0.29
N LEU A 57 9.16 2.24 0.29
CA LEU A 57 8.89 1.40 1.47
C LEU A 57 9.31 -0.06 1.31
N LYS A 58 9.41 -0.61 0.09
CA LYS A 58 9.74 -2.04 -0.13
C LYS A 58 10.67 -2.26 -1.31
N HIS A 59 11.60 -3.21 -1.17
CA HIS A 59 12.63 -3.50 -2.19
C HIS A 59 12.04 -4.26 -3.38
N ALA A 60 11.14 -5.18 -3.09
CA ALA A 60 10.55 -6.10 -4.05
C ALA A 60 9.20 -6.62 -3.54
N PRO A 61 8.40 -7.22 -4.44
CA PRO A 61 7.31 -8.10 -4.05
C PRO A 61 7.83 -9.18 -3.08
N ASP A 62 7.07 -9.44 -2.02
CA ASP A 62 7.33 -10.53 -1.06
C ASP A 62 6.01 -11.26 -0.80
N PRO A 63 5.56 -12.12 -1.74
CA PRO A 63 4.26 -12.78 -1.63
C PRO A 63 4.09 -13.61 -0.35
N ALA A 64 5.18 -14.20 0.14
CA ALA A 64 5.18 -14.98 1.39
C ALA A 64 4.86 -14.09 2.60
N GLN A 65 5.51 -12.92 2.70
CA GLN A 65 5.17 -11.94 3.73
C GLN A 65 3.75 -11.39 3.58
N GLY A 66 3.29 -11.22 2.34
CA GLY A 66 1.95 -10.70 2.07
C GLY A 66 0.86 -11.70 2.41
N TRP A 67 1.12 -12.99 2.21
CA TRP A 67 0.25 -14.06 2.68
C TRP A 67 0.19 -14.08 4.21
N ARG A 68 1.33 -13.99 4.92
CA ARG A 68 1.35 -13.83 6.38
C ARG A 68 0.53 -12.61 6.82
N TYR A 69 0.68 -11.47 6.15
CA TYR A 69 -0.09 -10.26 6.42
C TYR A 69 -1.60 -10.45 6.21
N PHE A 70 -1.99 -11.11 5.12
CA PHE A 70 -3.39 -11.43 4.82
C PHE A 70 -3.99 -12.38 5.86
N VAL A 71 -3.31 -13.48 6.16
CA VAL A 71 -3.72 -14.47 7.17
C VAL A 71 -3.83 -13.83 8.55
N ASN A 72 -2.85 -13.00 8.92
CA ASN A 72 -2.86 -12.25 10.16
C ASN A 72 -4.11 -11.35 10.28
N ALA A 73 -4.46 -10.60 9.23
CA ALA A 73 -5.71 -9.84 9.20
C ALA A 73 -6.95 -10.75 9.22
N PHE A 74 -6.95 -11.82 8.43
CA PHE A 74 -8.07 -12.75 8.32
C PHE A 74 -8.43 -13.38 9.68
N HIS A 75 -7.43 -13.80 10.46
CA HIS A 75 -7.62 -14.34 11.80
C HIS A 75 -7.98 -13.25 12.83
N SER A 76 -7.27 -12.11 12.81
CA SER A 76 -7.49 -11.02 13.78
C SER A 76 -8.93 -10.50 13.75
N TYR A 77 -9.53 -10.44 12.55
CA TYR A 77 -10.91 -9.98 12.36
C TYR A 77 -11.94 -11.11 12.25
N ARG A 78 -11.54 -12.37 12.54
CA ARG A 78 -12.41 -13.55 12.50
C ARG A 78 -13.21 -13.66 11.21
N VAL A 79 -12.56 -13.31 10.08
CA VAL A 79 -13.23 -13.18 8.79
C VAL A 79 -13.88 -14.49 8.36
N GLY A 80 -13.23 -15.63 8.63
CA GLY A 80 -13.80 -16.96 8.37
C GLY A 80 -15.13 -17.19 9.12
N LEU A 81 -15.24 -16.77 10.38
CA LEU A 81 -16.48 -16.87 11.14
C LEU A 81 -17.58 -15.97 10.56
N LEU A 82 -17.23 -14.75 10.15
CA LEU A 82 -18.18 -13.83 9.49
C LEU A 82 -18.70 -14.42 8.17
N LEU A 83 -17.81 -15.00 7.36
CA LEU A 83 -18.19 -15.67 6.12
C LEU A 83 -19.09 -16.89 6.38
N LEU A 84 -18.81 -17.67 7.43
CA LEU A 84 -19.64 -18.81 7.83
C LEU A 84 -21.04 -18.36 8.28
N ILE A 85 -21.13 -17.35 9.15
CA ILE A 85 -22.41 -16.78 9.61
C ILE A 85 -23.19 -16.24 8.41
N ALA A 86 -22.53 -15.53 7.49
CA ALA A 86 -23.15 -15.01 6.29
C ALA A 86 -23.65 -16.13 5.36
N ALA A 87 -22.87 -17.19 5.16
CA ALA A 87 -23.24 -18.34 4.35
C ALA A 87 -24.46 -19.06 4.95
N LEU A 88 -24.46 -19.29 6.27
CA LEU A 88 -25.59 -19.88 6.98
C LEU A 88 -26.84 -19.00 6.88
N ALA A 89 -26.71 -17.69 7.10
CA ALA A 89 -27.83 -16.76 7.01
C ALA A 89 -28.40 -16.69 5.58
N LEU A 90 -27.56 -16.71 4.55
CA LEU A 90 -27.99 -16.81 3.16
C LEU A 90 -28.70 -18.14 2.89
N TRP A 91 -28.17 -19.26 3.38
CA TRP A 91 -28.79 -20.58 3.21
C TRP A 91 -30.18 -20.66 3.85
N LEU A 92 -30.32 -20.17 5.09
CA LEU A 92 -31.61 -20.09 5.78
C LEU A 92 -32.59 -19.14 5.05
N ALA A 93 -32.12 -17.97 4.63
CA ALA A 93 -32.94 -17.02 3.91
C ALA A 93 -33.37 -17.54 2.53
N ARG A 94 -32.55 -18.35 1.83
CA ARG A 94 -32.95 -19.03 0.58
C ARG A 94 -34.12 -19.97 0.80
N ARG A 95 -34.15 -20.68 1.94
CA ARG A 95 -35.24 -21.61 2.27
C ARG A 95 -36.50 -20.89 2.73
N ALA A 96 -36.37 -19.82 3.51
CA ALA A 96 -37.52 -19.12 4.08
C ALA A 96 -38.16 -18.12 3.11
N ARG A 97 -37.35 -17.41 2.31
CA ARG A 97 -37.75 -16.24 1.50
C ARG A 97 -36.85 -16.10 0.26
N PRO A 98 -37.00 -16.96 -0.75
CA PRO A 98 -36.18 -16.92 -1.95
C PRO A 98 -36.20 -15.56 -2.67
N GLU A 99 -37.30 -14.81 -2.55
CA GLU A 99 -37.47 -13.46 -3.11
C GLU A 99 -36.50 -12.41 -2.53
N LEU A 100 -36.06 -12.58 -1.27
CA LEU A 100 -35.12 -11.64 -0.63
C LEU A 100 -33.68 -11.79 -1.12
N ILE A 101 -33.37 -12.92 -1.77
CA ILE A 101 -32.09 -13.23 -2.42
C ILE A 101 -32.29 -13.16 -3.94
N GLY A 102 -33.15 -12.25 -4.40
CA GLY A 102 -33.34 -12.01 -5.82
C GLY A 102 -31.99 -11.83 -6.55
N ALA A 103 -31.92 -12.33 -7.79
CA ALA A 103 -30.71 -12.37 -8.62
C ALA A 103 -29.98 -11.01 -8.72
N GLN A 104 -30.73 -9.90 -8.68
CA GLN A 104 -30.17 -8.54 -8.69
C GLN A 104 -29.24 -8.26 -7.51
N ARG A 105 -29.53 -8.82 -6.32
CA ARG A 105 -28.67 -8.66 -5.13
C ARG A 105 -27.45 -9.56 -5.19
N LEU A 106 -27.53 -10.72 -5.85
CA LEU A 106 -26.38 -11.60 -6.04
C LEU A 106 -25.33 -10.95 -6.93
N GLY A 107 -25.75 -10.33 -8.03
CA GLY A 107 -24.86 -9.60 -8.95
C GLY A 107 -24.06 -8.50 -8.23
N ALA A 108 -24.72 -7.65 -7.44
CA ALA A 108 -24.04 -6.61 -6.67
C ALA A 108 -23.02 -7.17 -5.66
N ARG A 109 -23.34 -8.29 -4.99
CA ARG A 109 -22.42 -8.95 -4.04
C ARG A 109 -21.20 -9.52 -4.74
N LEU A 110 -21.40 -10.21 -5.85
CA LEU A 110 -20.32 -10.73 -6.68
C LEU A 110 -19.47 -9.59 -7.24
N GLY A 111 -20.09 -8.48 -7.65
CA GLY A 111 -19.39 -7.27 -8.07
C GLY A 111 -18.48 -6.70 -6.98
N MET A 112 -18.98 -6.55 -5.74
CA MET A 112 -18.16 -6.10 -4.61
C MET A 112 -16.98 -7.03 -4.32
N ILE A 113 -17.20 -8.35 -4.35
CA ILE A 113 -16.12 -9.34 -4.17
C ILE A 113 -15.10 -9.27 -5.32
N ALA A 114 -15.58 -9.17 -6.56
CA ALA A 114 -14.73 -9.05 -7.75
C ALA A 114 -13.90 -7.77 -7.73
N VAL A 115 -14.38 -6.69 -7.13
CA VAL A 115 -13.59 -5.46 -6.91
C VAL A 115 -12.60 -5.61 -5.76
N ALA A 116 -12.98 -6.31 -4.68
CA ALA A 116 -12.12 -6.51 -3.51
C ALA A 116 -10.93 -7.45 -3.79
N LEU A 117 -11.16 -8.51 -4.58
CA LEU A 117 -10.19 -9.58 -4.78
C LEU A 117 -8.87 -9.13 -5.45
N PRO A 118 -8.87 -8.34 -6.54
CA PRO A 118 -7.63 -7.82 -7.14
C PRO A 118 -6.82 -6.99 -6.15
N VAL A 119 -7.47 -6.17 -5.31
CA VAL A 119 -6.80 -5.38 -4.28
C VAL A 119 -6.16 -6.29 -3.23
N ALA A 120 -6.86 -7.33 -2.76
CA ALA A 120 -6.32 -8.28 -1.80
C ALA A 120 -5.13 -9.08 -2.37
N LEU A 121 -5.25 -9.58 -3.60
CA LEU A 121 -4.17 -10.28 -4.31
C LEU A 121 -2.97 -9.37 -4.53
N TYR A 122 -3.22 -8.12 -4.90
CA TYR A 122 -2.19 -7.11 -5.03
C TYR A 122 -1.45 -6.87 -3.71
N VAL A 123 -2.17 -6.72 -2.60
CA VAL A 123 -1.59 -6.56 -1.26
C VAL A 123 -0.76 -7.79 -0.85
N ILE A 124 -1.22 -9.00 -1.16
CA ILE A 124 -0.44 -10.23 -0.96
C ILE A 124 0.84 -10.17 -1.79
N TRP A 125 0.74 -9.88 -3.09
CA TRP A 125 1.88 -9.82 -4.00
C TRP A 125 2.97 -8.86 -3.50
N ILE A 126 2.61 -7.65 -3.08
CA ILE A 126 3.59 -6.65 -2.59
C ILE A 126 4.06 -6.88 -1.15
N GLY A 127 3.65 -7.96 -0.50
CA GLY A 127 4.09 -8.31 0.85
C GLY A 127 3.37 -7.61 1.99
N GLY A 128 2.14 -7.13 1.79
CA GLY A 128 1.33 -6.51 2.84
C GLY A 128 1.67 -5.05 3.15
N ASP A 129 1.54 -4.66 4.41
CA ASP A 129 1.92 -3.33 4.92
C ASP A 129 2.65 -3.41 6.26
N ALA A 130 3.38 -2.34 6.59
CA ALA A 130 4.01 -2.17 7.89
C ALA A 130 3.01 -2.03 9.04
N MET A 131 1.84 -1.46 8.75
CA MET A 131 0.77 -1.26 9.71
C MET A 131 -0.31 -2.30 9.50
N HIS A 132 -0.73 -2.95 10.57
CA HIS A 132 -1.77 -3.97 10.49
C HIS A 132 -3.03 -3.40 9.82
N PHE A 133 -3.59 -4.18 8.90
CA PHE A 133 -4.88 -4.00 8.25
C PHE A 133 -5.07 -2.79 7.31
N ARG A 134 -4.16 -1.80 7.26
CA ARG A 134 -4.37 -0.55 6.49
C ARG A 134 -4.76 -0.79 5.03
N PHE A 135 -4.01 -1.59 4.29
CA PHE A 135 -4.32 -1.87 2.88
C PHE A 135 -5.44 -2.89 2.66
N LEU A 136 -5.81 -3.67 3.69
CA LEU A 136 -6.90 -4.64 3.60
C LEU A 136 -8.24 -4.09 4.09
N ALA A 137 -8.26 -2.90 4.70
CA ALA A 137 -9.48 -2.30 5.23
C ALA A 137 -10.57 -2.12 4.17
N PHE A 138 -10.23 -1.60 2.99
CA PHE A 138 -11.18 -1.43 1.88
C PHE A 138 -11.71 -2.76 1.33
N PRO A 139 -10.88 -3.73 0.89
CA PRO A 139 -11.39 -5.00 0.39
C PRO A 139 -12.15 -5.78 1.47
N PHE A 140 -11.74 -5.67 2.73
CA PHE A 140 -12.49 -6.25 3.85
C PHE A 140 -13.88 -5.61 4.01
N ALA A 141 -13.98 -4.28 3.98
CA ALA A 141 -15.26 -3.59 4.07
C ALA A 141 -16.21 -3.99 2.93
N LEU A 142 -15.70 -4.12 1.71
CA LEU A 142 -16.47 -4.61 0.57
C LEU A 142 -16.97 -6.05 0.78
N VAL A 143 -16.13 -6.94 1.28
CA VAL A 143 -16.53 -8.33 1.58
C VAL A 143 -17.59 -8.36 2.69
N VAL A 144 -17.45 -7.56 3.75
CA VAL A 144 -18.44 -7.44 4.81
C VAL A 144 -19.75 -6.83 4.30
N CYS A 145 -19.71 -5.81 3.43
CA CYS A 145 -20.91 -5.26 2.80
C CYS A 145 -21.59 -6.27 1.86
N ALA A 146 -20.79 -7.04 1.11
CA ALA A 146 -21.29 -8.12 0.26
C ALA A 146 -21.98 -9.23 1.07
N THR A 147 -21.63 -9.41 2.35
CA THR A 147 -22.30 -10.34 3.24
C THR A 147 -23.40 -9.71 4.09
N GLY A 148 -23.35 -8.41 4.40
CA GLY A 148 -24.23 -7.73 5.37
C GLY A 148 -25.73 -7.86 5.09
N GLY A 149 -26.13 -7.91 3.81
CA GLY A 149 -27.52 -8.17 3.44
C GLY A 149 -28.01 -9.59 3.72
N ALA A 150 -27.15 -10.51 4.17
CA ALA A 150 -27.52 -11.88 4.55
C ALA A 150 -28.25 -11.94 5.89
N LEU A 151 -27.94 -11.01 6.79
CA LEU A 151 -28.61 -10.90 8.09
C LEU A 151 -29.93 -10.14 8.00
N GLY A 152 -30.09 -9.30 6.96
CA GLY A 152 -31.30 -8.51 6.67
C GLY A 152 -32.62 -9.30 6.78
N PRO A 153 -32.73 -10.49 6.16
CA PRO A 153 -33.92 -11.34 6.30
C PRO A 153 -34.20 -11.82 7.72
N LEU A 154 -33.17 -12.06 8.54
CA LEU A 154 -33.31 -12.48 9.95
C LEU A 154 -33.80 -11.33 10.85
N ILE A 155 -33.49 -10.08 10.47
CA ILE A 155 -33.94 -8.88 11.17
C ILE A 155 -35.19 -8.24 10.53
N ALA A 156 -35.67 -8.74 9.39
CA ALA A 156 -36.80 -8.15 8.68
C ALA A 156 -38.11 -8.32 9.50
N PRO A 157 -39.00 -7.31 9.53
CA PRO A 157 -40.23 -7.32 10.33
C PRO A 157 -41.18 -8.50 10.08
N GLY A 158 -41.03 -9.24 8.98
CA GLY A 158 -41.91 -10.35 8.64
C GLY A 158 -41.62 -11.68 9.35
N GLY A 159 -40.51 -11.81 10.09
CA GLY A 159 -40.20 -13.02 10.87
C GLY A 159 -40.97 -13.02 12.20
N ARG A 160 -42.05 -13.81 12.30
CA ARG A 160 -43.09 -13.76 13.36
C ARG A 160 -42.67 -14.12 14.81
N ARG A 161 -41.41 -13.96 15.27
CA ARG A 161 -41.07 -14.33 16.67
C ARG A 161 -40.19 -13.36 17.47
N LEU A 162 -39.52 -12.39 16.86
CA LEU A 162 -38.66 -11.46 17.61
C LEU A 162 -39.13 -10.01 17.46
N GLY A 163 -39.52 -9.42 18.60
CA GLY A 163 -39.81 -8.00 18.69
C GLY A 163 -38.61 -7.14 18.23
N PRO A 164 -38.84 -5.88 17.81
CA PRO A 164 -37.77 -5.00 17.33
C PRO A 164 -36.64 -4.83 18.36
N ARG A 165 -36.98 -4.76 19.65
CA ARG A 165 -36.00 -4.69 20.75
C ARG A 165 -35.09 -5.92 20.80
N SER A 166 -35.66 -7.12 20.68
CA SER A 166 -34.89 -8.38 20.67
C SER A 166 -33.98 -8.48 19.44
N ARG A 167 -34.42 -7.96 18.28
CA ARG A 167 -33.59 -7.90 17.07
C ARG A 167 -32.40 -6.94 17.24
N CYS A 168 -32.64 -5.75 17.79
CA CYS A 168 -31.57 -4.81 18.12
C CYS A 168 -30.60 -5.39 19.15
N ALA A 169 -31.11 -6.04 20.20
CA ALA A 169 -30.29 -6.69 21.22
C ALA A 169 -29.44 -7.82 20.63
N LEU A 170 -30.01 -8.67 19.76
CA LEU A 170 -29.25 -9.73 19.08
C LEU A 170 -28.18 -9.17 18.15
N ALA A 171 -28.51 -8.14 17.37
CA ALA A 171 -27.53 -7.47 16.51
C ALA A 171 -26.40 -6.84 17.33
N ALA A 172 -26.73 -6.16 18.43
CA ALA A 172 -25.76 -5.59 19.36
C ALA A 172 -24.89 -6.67 20.01
N LEU A 173 -25.47 -7.80 20.42
CA LEU A 173 -24.74 -8.93 21.00
C LEU A 173 -23.79 -9.57 19.99
N VAL A 174 -24.21 -9.73 18.72
CA VAL A 174 -23.35 -10.24 17.65
C VAL A 174 -22.20 -9.26 17.38
N VAL A 175 -22.48 -7.96 17.25
CA VAL A 175 -21.45 -6.94 17.03
C VAL A 175 -20.49 -6.87 18.23
N PHE A 176 -21.01 -6.89 19.45
CA PHE A 176 -20.21 -6.87 20.68
C PHE A 176 -19.36 -8.13 20.80
N GLY A 177 -19.95 -9.31 20.61
CA GLY A 177 -19.24 -10.59 20.64
C GLY A 177 -18.14 -10.66 19.59
N LEU A 178 -18.42 -10.24 18.35
CA LEU A 178 -17.40 -10.15 17.31
C LEU A 178 -16.30 -9.16 17.67
N SER A 179 -16.64 -8.00 18.23
CA SER A 179 -15.66 -6.98 18.66
C SER A 179 -14.83 -7.43 19.86
N ALA A 180 -15.42 -8.20 20.79
CA ALA A 180 -14.76 -8.74 21.97
C ALA A 180 -13.83 -9.93 21.64
N LEU A 181 -14.01 -10.55 20.48
CA LEU A 181 -13.17 -11.63 19.97
C LEU A 181 -12.06 -11.14 19.01
N GLN A 182 -12.07 -9.84 18.69
CA GLN A 182 -11.08 -9.19 17.83
C GLN A 182 -9.87 -8.75 18.66
N GLN A 183 -8.86 -9.61 18.71
CA GLN A 183 -7.56 -9.27 19.27
C GLN A 183 -6.47 -9.51 18.23
N PRO A 184 -5.97 -8.46 17.57
CA PRO A 184 -4.82 -8.61 16.70
C PRO A 184 -3.62 -9.08 17.54
N PRO A 185 -2.78 -10.00 17.04
CA PRO A 185 -1.67 -10.54 17.82
C PRO A 185 -0.65 -9.47 18.21
N GLN A 186 -0.64 -8.32 17.53
CA GLN A 186 0.22 -7.18 17.86
C GLN A 186 -0.19 -6.46 19.18
N ARG A 187 -1.25 -6.92 19.86
CA ARG A 187 -1.71 -6.39 21.15
C ARG A 187 -1.68 -7.45 22.23
N GLU A 188 -0.95 -7.15 23.30
CA GLU A 188 -0.91 -7.97 24.51
C GLU A 188 -2.27 -7.98 25.23
N LEU A 189 -2.95 -6.84 25.26
CA LEU A 189 -4.23 -6.67 25.92
C LEU A 189 -5.35 -6.44 24.90
N HIS A 190 -6.52 -7.02 25.19
CA HIS A 190 -7.75 -6.74 24.46
C HIS A 190 -8.08 -5.24 24.53
N ALA A 191 -8.69 -4.67 23.47
CA ALA A 191 -8.98 -3.24 23.38
C ALA A 191 -9.82 -2.69 24.56
N LEU A 192 -10.66 -3.55 25.16
CA LEU A 192 -11.49 -3.23 26.32
C LEU A 192 -10.74 -3.23 27.66
N ARG A 193 -9.55 -3.86 27.74
CA ARG A 193 -8.73 -3.94 28.96
C ARG A 193 -7.69 -2.83 29.07
N GLY A 194 -7.62 -1.94 28.08
CA GLY A 194 -6.73 -0.78 28.07
C GLY A 194 -5.65 -0.83 26.98
N PRO A 195 -4.70 0.13 27.02
CA PRO A 195 -3.52 0.11 26.17
C PRO A 195 -2.62 -1.06 26.58
N GLY A 196 -2.54 -2.13 25.80
CA GLY A 196 -1.40 -3.05 25.88
C GLY A 196 -0.18 -2.45 25.18
N ASP A 197 1.02 -2.97 25.47
CA ASP A 197 2.22 -2.54 24.76
C ASP A 197 2.20 -3.04 23.32
N PRO A 198 2.32 -2.14 22.32
CA PRO A 198 2.28 -2.54 20.93
C PRO A 198 3.62 -3.12 20.51
N HIS A 199 3.63 -4.40 20.14
CA HIS A 199 4.80 -5.06 19.57
C HIS A 199 4.63 -5.33 18.06
N MET A 200 5.67 -5.84 17.43
CA MET A 200 5.69 -6.14 15.99
C MET A 200 5.68 -7.67 15.82
N VAL A 201 4.75 -8.18 15.02
CA VAL A 201 4.63 -9.62 14.69
C VAL A 201 4.80 -9.77 13.20
N ASP A 202 5.73 -10.61 12.74
CA ASP A 202 6.03 -10.82 11.32
C ASP A 202 6.26 -9.52 10.55
N LYS A 203 7.02 -8.57 11.11
CA LYS A 203 7.22 -7.23 10.53
C LYS A 203 5.96 -6.35 10.47
N ILE A 204 4.83 -6.74 11.07
CA ILE A 204 3.57 -5.99 11.10
C ILE A 204 3.43 -5.29 12.45
N SER A 205 3.25 -3.98 12.45
CA SER A 205 3.10 -3.14 13.65
C SER A 205 1.63 -2.88 13.99
N ASP A 206 1.32 -2.77 15.29
CA ASP A 206 -0.01 -2.31 15.74
C ASP A 206 -0.28 -0.87 15.24
N PRO A 207 -1.39 -0.61 14.51
CA PRO A 207 -1.82 0.74 14.15
C PRO A 207 -2.01 1.66 15.37
N GLY A 208 -2.32 1.10 16.55
CA GLY A 208 -2.41 1.84 17.81
C GLY A 208 -1.13 2.57 18.15
N ARG A 209 0.05 1.98 17.86
CA ARG A 209 1.36 2.62 18.08
C ARG A 209 1.52 3.91 17.31
N HIS A 210 0.97 3.98 16.09
CA HIS A 210 1.07 5.15 15.22
C HIS A 210 0.04 6.22 15.57
N ARG A 211 -1.17 5.80 15.99
CA ARG A 211 -2.26 6.72 16.38
C ARG A 211 -2.03 7.40 17.73
N ARG A 212 -1.35 6.73 18.66
CA ARG A 212 -1.13 7.22 20.03
C ARG A 212 0.13 8.09 20.18
N ARG A 213 0.92 8.31 19.12
CA ARG A 213 2.12 9.16 19.24
C ARG A 213 1.70 10.64 19.37
N PRO A 214 1.93 11.30 20.53
CA PRO A 214 1.53 12.69 20.74
C PRO A 214 2.22 13.67 19.76
N LYS A 215 3.39 13.28 19.23
CA LYS A 215 4.17 14.11 18.30
C LYS A 215 3.43 14.48 17.00
N LEU A 216 2.44 13.70 16.54
CA LEU A 216 1.66 14.09 15.35
C LEU A 216 0.76 15.31 15.60
N ARG A 217 0.29 15.54 16.84
CA ARG A 217 -0.44 16.76 17.21
C ARG A 217 0.49 17.96 17.33
N GLN A 218 1.71 17.76 17.83
CA GLN A 218 2.72 18.83 17.92
C GLN A 218 3.23 19.31 16.54
N LEU A 219 3.25 18.44 15.52
CA LEU A 219 3.62 18.84 14.15
C LEU A 219 2.64 19.87 13.52
N ALA A 220 1.46 20.09 14.10
CA ALA A 220 0.49 21.06 13.59
C ALA A 220 0.60 22.46 14.22
N GLN A 221 1.36 22.59 15.32
CA GLN A 221 1.47 23.84 16.07
C GLN A 221 2.90 24.35 15.95
N GLU A 222 3.05 25.40 15.14
CA GLU A 222 4.25 26.23 14.96
C GLU A 222 5.45 25.56 14.27
N ASP A 223 5.44 25.65 12.93
CA ASP A 223 6.62 25.39 12.12
C ASP A 223 7.15 26.71 11.52
N PRO A 224 8.34 27.19 11.92
CA PRO A 224 8.98 28.36 11.29
C PRO A 224 9.23 28.12 9.79
N ASP A 225 9.30 26.86 9.39
CA ASP A 225 9.50 26.43 8.01
C ASP A 225 8.16 26.43 7.21
N LEU A 226 6.99 26.54 7.85
CA LEU A 226 5.69 26.66 7.16
C LEU A 226 5.58 27.97 6.37
N ALA A 227 6.13 29.06 6.93
CA ALA A 227 6.17 30.36 6.27
C ALA A 227 7.00 30.30 4.99
N ALA A 228 8.13 29.62 5.03
CA ALA A 228 8.99 29.46 3.86
C ALA A 228 8.45 28.41 2.87
N LYS A 229 7.70 27.40 3.33
CA LYS A 229 6.88 26.55 2.45
C LYS A 229 5.80 27.37 1.72
N ARG A 230 5.13 28.31 2.40
CA ARG A 230 4.17 29.24 1.79
C ARG A 230 4.87 30.18 0.80
N ALA A 231 6.04 30.71 1.14
CA ALA A 231 6.83 31.56 0.26
C ALA A 231 7.30 30.83 -1.02
N LEU A 232 7.63 29.54 -0.92
CA LEU A 232 7.94 28.70 -2.09
C LEU A 232 6.74 28.47 -2.99
N GLY A 233 5.52 28.44 -2.44
CA GLY A 233 4.29 28.31 -3.23
C GLY A 233 3.87 29.58 -3.95
N SER A 234 4.34 30.75 -3.49
CA SER A 234 4.00 32.06 -4.07
C SER A 234 5.09 32.61 -4.99
N ALA A 235 6.34 32.16 -4.87
CA ALA A 235 7.43 32.62 -5.72
C ALA A 235 7.46 31.82 -7.04
N GLY A 236 7.22 32.48 -8.17
CA GLY A 236 7.42 31.91 -9.51
C GLY A 236 8.89 31.58 -9.86
N ALA A 237 9.80 31.66 -8.88
CA ALA A 237 11.20 31.32 -9.05
C ALA A 237 11.38 29.78 -9.03
N PRO A 238 12.31 29.24 -9.85
CA PRO A 238 12.59 27.81 -9.84
C PRO A 238 13.11 27.38 -8.46
N PHE A 239 12.46 26.37 -7.88
CA PHE A 239 12.86 25.79 -6.60
C PHE A 239 14.28 25.24 -6.68
N ARG A 240 15.11 25.55 -5.68
CA ARG A 240 16.48 25.03 -5.53
C ARG A 240 16.70 24.51 -4.11
N TYR A 241 17.39 23.38 -4.01
CA TYR A 241 17.85 22.88 -2.72
C TYR A 241 19.10 23.65 -2.28
N ASP A 242 19.16 24.04 -1.01
CA ASP A 242 20.31 24.74 -0.43
C ASP A 242 21.46 23.78 -0.10
N LYS A 243 21.12 22.53 0.25
CA LYS A 243 22.05 21.54 0.76
C LYS A 243 21.56 20.13 0.48
N THR A 244 22.47 19.19 0.22
CA THR A 244 22.17 17.76 0.32
C THR A 244 22.76 17.16 1.60
N ALA A 245 21.98 16.38 2.34
CA ALA A 245 22.41 15.76 3.59
C ALA A 245 21.89 14.32 3.74
N ALA A 246 22.65 13.48 4.44
CA ALA A 246 22.21 12.17 4.88
C ALA A 246 21.65 12.25 6.30
N LEU A 247 20.38 11.91 6.51
CA LEU A 247 19.69 11.97 7.81
C LEU A 247 18.99 10.65 8.13
N ASP A 248 18.90 10.30 9.40
CA ASP A 248 18.27 9.07 9.90
C ASP A 248 16.90 9.28 10.55
N TRP A 249 16.62 10.48 11.05
CA TRP A 249 15.37 10.81 11.69
C TRP A 249 14.40 11.53 10.74
N CYS A 250 13.29 10.86 10.40
CA CYS A 250 12.24 11.39 9.52
C CYS A 250 11.66 12.72 10.01
N GLY A 251 11.57 12.90 11.33
CA GLY A 251 11.06 14.14 11.91
C GLY A 251 11.96 15.34 11.59
N THR A 252 13.28 15.18 11.68
CA THR A 252 14.22 16.25 11.29
C THR A 252 14.18 16.49 9.79
N ALA A 253 14.10 15.43 8.99
CA ALA A 253 14.02 15.54 7.54
C ALA A 253 12.76 16.28 7.06
N HIS A 254 11.63 16.09 7.76
CA HIS A 254 10.36 16.74 7.43
C HIS A 254 10.42 18.27 7.52
N TRP A 255 11.18 18.78 8.49
CA TRP A 255 11.35 20.21 8.77
C TRP A 255 12.56 20.85 8.04
N ARG A 256 12.97 20.29 6.90
CA ARG A 256 14.11 20.80 6.12
C ARG A 256 13.77 20.80 4.64
N TYR A 257 12.68 21.47 4.24
CA TYR A 257 12.17 21.38 2.86
C TYR A 257 13.12 21.95 1.81
N ARG A 258 14.02 22.87 2.17
CA ARG A 258 15.09 23.36 1.28
C ARG A 258 16.28 22.41 1.19
N TRP A 259 16.33 21.36 2.00
CA TRP A 259 17.40 20.37 1.93
C TRP A 259 16.97 19.18 1.09
N ARG A 260 17.88 18.69 0.26
CA ARG A 260 17.74 17.38 -0.34
C ARG A 260 18.18 16.34 0.68
N ILE A 261 17.26 15.51 1.15
CA ILE A 261 17.56 14.48 2.15
C ILE A 261 17.75 13.12 1.50
N VAL A 262 18.93 12.54 1.70
CA VAL A 262 19.23 11.13 1.43
C VAL A 262 18.98 10.35 2.72
N HIS A 263 17.79 9.76 2.88
CA HIS A 263 17.44 9.12 4.14
C HIS A 263 18.28 7.86 4.39
N SER A 264 18.97 7.80 5.53
CA SER A 264 19.93 6.75 5.89
C SER A 264 19.32 5.36 6.09
N LEU A 265 17.99 5.29 6.17
CA LEU A 265 17.19 4.06 6.23
C LEU A 265 16.54 3.69 4.89
N GLY A 266 16.87 4.42 3.81
CA GLY A 266 16.38 4.19 2.45
C GLY A 266 14.97 4.70 2.16
N LEU A 267 14.39 5.53 3.04
CA LEU A 267 13.01 6.00 2.91
C LEU A 267 12.76 7.06 1.84
N THR A 268 13.76 7.85 1.46
CA THR A 268 13.58 8.95 0.49
C THR A 268 14.50 8.82 -0.72
N GLU A 269 15.42 7.85 -0.69
CA GLU A 269 16.40 7.65 -1.75
C GLU A 269 16.11 6.35 -2.49
N ALA A 270 15.74 6.49 -3.75
CA ALA A 270 15.32 5.40 -4.63
C ALA A 270 16.39 4.31 -4.76
N THR A 271 17.67 4.70 -4.74
CA THR A 271 18.78 3.76 -4.80
C THR A 271 18.90 2.93 -3.53
N LEU A 272 18.87 3.59 -2.38
CA LEU A 272 18.95 2.90 -1.08
C LEU A 272 17.75 1.99 -0.86
N ALA A 273 16.57 2.38 -1.37
CA ALA A 273 15.38 1.55 -1.42
C ALA A 273 15.49 0.32 -2.34
N ARG A 274 16.64 0.03 -2.96
CA ARG A 274 16.87 -1.20 -3.76
C ARG A 274 18.04 -2.05 -3.28
N ILE A 275 18.80 -1.53 -2.33
CA ILE A 275 19.85 -2.27 -1.65
C ILE A 275 19.25 -3.36 -0.77
N ASP A 276 19.63 -4.60 -1.01
CA ASP A 276 19.25 -5.69 -0.12
C ASP A 276 20.00 -5.58 1.21
N VAL A 277 19.26 -5.62 2.31
CA VAL A 277 19.83 -5.64 3.66
C VAL A 277 19.21 -6.77 4.48
N PRO A 278 19.99 -7.46 5.32
CA PRO A 278 19.47 -8.59 6.10
C PRO A 278 18.51 -8.19 7.23
N ALA A 279 18.70 -7.02 7.84
CA ALA A 279 17.82 -6.51 8.89
C ALA A 279 16.86 -5.46 8.33
N GLN A 280 15.62 -5.87 8.05
CA GLN A 280 14.58 -5.00 7.49
C GLN A 280 13.40 -4.89 8.46
N ARG A 281 13.12 -3.64 8.87
CA ARG A 281 11.74 -3.27 9.19
C ARG A 281 11.05 -2.82 7.90
N PRO A 282 9.72 -2.93 7.78
CA PRO A 282 9.03 -2.36 6.64
C PRO A 282 9.39 -0.88 6.49
N GLY A 283 9.80 -0.47 5.29
CA GLY A 283 10.29 0.88 5.00
C GLY A 283 11.70 1.20 5.48
N HIS A 284 12.21 0.59 6.56
CA HIS A 284 13.48 0.97 7.16
C HIS A 284 14.53 -0.13 6.97
N ARG A 285 15.57 0.22 6.22
CA ARG A 285 16.71 -0.65 5.96
C ARG A 285 17.88 -0.25 6.83
N TYR A 286 18.10 -1.04 7.86
CA TYR A 286 19.21 -0.83 8.77
C TYR A 286 20.54 -1.09 8.06
N GLY A 287 21.57 -0.33 8.44
CA GLY A 287 22.89 -0.43 7.84
C GLY A 287 23.09 0.37 6.54
N LEU A 288 22.10 1.18 6.12
CA LEU A 288 22.23 2.00 4.91
C LEU A 288 22.90 3.37 5.11
N LYS A 289 23.20 3.76 6.36
CA LYS A 289 23.75 5.09 6.68
C LYS A 289 25.00 5.44 5.89
N ARG A 290 25.98 4.53 5.84
CA ARG A 290 27.21 4.72 5.06
C ARG A 290 26.92 5.00 3.58
N TYR A 291 26.01 4.25 2.97
CA TYR A 291 25.66 4.40 1.56
C TYR A 291 24.91 5.72 1.31
N ALA A 292 24.11 6.17 2.27
CA ALA A 292 23.45 7.48 2.20
C ALA A 292 24.46 8.63 2.24
N GLU A 293 25.47 8.55 3.11
CA GLU A 293 26.55 9.52 3.18
C GLU A 293 27.37 9.54 1.87
N GLU A 294 27.67 8.35 1.34
CA GLU A 294 28.34 8.20 0.04
C GLU A 294 27.55 8.81 -1.12
N LEU A 295 26.23 8.62 -1.17
CA LEU A 295 25.37 9.26 -2.18
C LEU A 295 25.27 10.77 -1.98
N ALA A 296 25.18 11.24 -0.73
CA ALA A 296 25.18 12.68 -0.43
C ALA A 296 26.48 13.35 -0.90
N ARG A 297 27.63 12.66 -0.82
CA ARG A 297 28.90 13.16 -1.39
C ARG A 297 28.86 13.32 -2.90
N ILE A 298 28.26 12.37 -3.63
CA ILE A 298 28.07 12.50 -5.10
C ILE A 298 27.21 13.72 -5.41
N TYR A 299 26.09 13.90 -4.70
CA TYR A 299 25.18 15.01 -4.92
C TYR A 299 25.78 16.39 -4.58
N ASN A 300 26.74 16.44 -3.66
CA ASN A 300 27.43 17.66 -3.24
C ASN A 300 28.74 17.91 -3.99
N HIS A 301 29.15 17.03 -4.92
CA HIS A 301 30.41 17.21 -5.65
C HIS A 301 30.34 18.49 -6.51
N PRO A 302 31.39 19.34 -6.53
CA PRO A 302 31.41 20.53 -7.38
C PRO A 302 31.12 20.19 -8.85
N GLY A 303 30.23 20.95 -9.49
CA GLY A 303 29.79 20.71 -10.87
C GLY A 303 28.81 19.54 -11.07
N ALA A 304 28.54 18.73 -10.04
CA ALA A 304 27.51 17.70 -10.13
C ALA A 304 26.13 18.36 -10.13
N THR A 305 25.37 18.13 -11.20
CA THR A 305 23.96 18.51 -11.27
C THR A 305 23.11 17.27 -11.09
N PRO A 306 22.20 17.23 -10.11
CA PRO A 306 21.14 16.25 -10.04
C PRO A 306 20.40 16.05 -11.36
N GLY A 307 20.47 14.85 -11.93
CA GLY A 307 19.77 14.54 -13.16
C GLY A 307 20.18 13.19 -13.72
N ARG A 308 19.73 12.92 -14.95
CA ARG A 308 20.18 11.78 -15.76
C ARG A 308 21.66 11.93 -16.13
N GLY A 309 22.41 10.83 -16.13
CA GLY A 309 23.85 10.75 -16.34
C GLY A 309 24.72 11.10 -15.12
N MET A 310 24.16 11.55 -14.00
CA MET A 310 24.95 12.07 -12.87
C MET A 310 25.86 11.00 -12.27
N ARG A 311 25.37 9.76 -12.13
CA ARG A 311 26.19 8.65 -11.60
C ARG A 311 27.26 8.20 -12.58
N ARG A 312 26.97 8.19 -13.88
CA ARG A 312 27.97 7.92 -14.92
C ARG A 312 29.10 8.93 -14.86
N ALA A 313 28.75 10.22 -14.82
CA ALA A 313 29.71 11.31 -14.68
C ALA A 313 30.57 11.13 -13.41
N ALA A 314 29.97 10.71 -12.29
CA ALA A 314 30.71 10.42 -11.07
C ALA A 314 31.69 9.25 -11.20
N VAL A 315 31.30 8.19 -11.92
CA VAL A 315 32.17 7.04 -12.19
C VAL A 315 33.31 7.43 -13.14
N SER A 316 33.00 8.10 -14.25
CA SER A 316 33.99 8.58 -15.22
C SER A 316 34.96 9.60 -14.61
N GLY A 317 34.50 10.45 -13.70
CA GLY A 317 35.32 11.42 -12.97
C GLY A 317 36.11 10.84 -11.79
N GLY A 318 36.00 9.53 -11.51
CA GLY A 318 36.79 8.85 -10.48
C GLY A 318 36.40 9.18 -9.02
N TYR A 319 35.30 9.89 -8.78
CA TYR A 319 34.84 10.25 -7.44
C TYR A 319 33.63 9.43 -6.95
N ALA A 320 33.09 8.53 -7.78
CA ALA A 320 32.07 7.58 -7.35
C ALA A 320 32.67 6.49 -6.44
N PRO A 321 31.98 6.11 -5.35
CA PRO A 321 32.32 4.91 -4.58
C PRO A 321 32.32 3.66 -5.46
N SER A 322 33.18 2.68 -5.15
CA SER A 322 33.32 1.46 -5.97
C SER A 322 32.03 0.66 -6.15
N TRP A 323 31.10 0.70 -5.20
CA TRP A 323 29.80 0.03 -5.35
C TRP A 323 28.89 0.72 -6.35
N VAL A 324 28.98 2.06 -6.49
CA VAL A 324 28.24 2.80 -7.51
C VAL A 324 28.74 2.42 -8.90
N ALA A 325 30.07 2.30 -9.07
CA ALA A 325 30.67 1.86 -10.32
C ALA A 325 30.25 0.43 -10.70
N ARG A 326 30.24 -0.50 -9.74
CA ARG A 326 29.81 -1.90 -9.98
C ARG A 326 28.34 -2.02 -10.36
N GLU A 327 27.49 -1.16 -9.81
CA GLU A 327 26.04 -1.24 -9.98
C GLU A 327 25.49 -0.16 -10.94
N LEU A 328 26.36 0.45 -11.74
CA LEU A 328 26.04 1.66 -12.51
C LEU A 328 24.79 1.48 -13.40
N ASP A 329 24.68 0.36 -14.11
CA ASP A 329 23.54 0.10 -15.02
C ASP A 329 22.19 0.01 -14.31
N ASP A 330 22.14 -0.59 -13.11
CA ASP A 330 20.92 -0.63 -12.29
C ASP A 330 20.62 0.75 -11.71
N LEU A 331 21.65 1.48 -11.29
CA LEU A 331 21.53 2.83 -10.77
C LEU A 331 21.05 3.82 -11.82
N GLU A 332 21.53 3.75 -13.05
CA GLU A 332 21.06 4.59 -14.15
C GLU A 332 19.61 4.31 -14.51
N ARG A 333 19.16 3.06 -14.43
CA ARG A 333 17.74 2.73 -14.59
C ARG A 333 16.89 3.39 -13.51
N VAL A 334 17.33 3.34 -12.25
CA VAL A 334 16.66 4.06 -11.16
C VAL A 334 16.65 5.57 -11.41
N GLU A 335 17.78 6.12 -11.87
CA GLU A 335 17.94 7.53 -12.18
C GLU A 335 17.00 7.99 -13.31
N LYS A 336 16.85 7.20 -14.37
CA LYS A 336 15.90 7.46 -15.45
C LYS A 336 14.45 7.51 -14.96
N LYS A 337 14.09 6.68 -13.97
CA LYS A 337 12.77 6.72 -13.32
C LYS A 337 12.59 7.93 -12.41
N VAL A 338 13.62 8.30 -11.65
CA VAL A 338 13.59 9.47 -10.74
C VAL A 338 13.54 10.78 -11.52
N PHE A 339 14.32 10.88 -12.59
CA PHE A 339 14.39 12.02 -13.50
C PHE A 339 13.69 11.67 -14.82
N ASN A 340 12.42 11.24 -14.74
CA ASN A 340 11.62 10.82 -15.88
C ASN A 340 11.44 11.97 -16.89
N THR A 341 11.66 11.71 -18.18
CA THR A 341 11.38 12.65 -19.28
C THR A 341 9.98 12.51 -19.85
N HIS A 342 9.20 11.56 -19.34
CA HIS A 342 7.83 11.24 -19.76
C HIS A 342 7.70 10.71 -21.19
N ASP A 343 8.78 10.18 -21.77
CA ASP A 343 8.71 9.42 -23.02
C ASP A 343 7.99 8.08 -22.79
N LEU A 344 6.87 7.87 -23.48
CA LEU A 344 6.01 6.70 -23.22
C LEU A 344 6.71 5.37 -23.55
N ARG A 345 7.52 5.35 -24.61
CA ARG A 345 8.24 4.15 -25.04
C ARG A 345 9.33 3.80 -24.03
N GLU A 346 10.17 4.76 -23.65
CA GLU A 346 11.18 4.58 -22.62
C GLU A 346 10.54 4.13 -21.30
N ASN A 347 9.41 4.73 -20.91
CA ASN A 347 8.71 4.37 -19.69
C ASN A 347 8.15 2.95 -19.71
N LEU A 348 7.63 2.50 -20.85
CA LEU A 348 7.21 1.11 -21.03
C LEU A 348 8.41 0.15 -20.95
N GLU A 349 9.52 0.47 -21.60
CA GLU A 349 10.75 -0.32 -21.52
C GLU A 349 11.29 -0.38 -20.07
N LEU A 350 11.30 0.74 -19.36
CA LEU A 350 11.72 0.84 -17.95
C LEU A 350 10.76 0.12 -17.00
N ALA A 351 9.47 0.08 -17.29
CA ALA A 351 8.48 -0.59 -16.46
C ALA A 351 8.51 -2.12 -16.63
N LEU A 352 8.79 -2.61 -17.84
CA LEU A 352 8.89 -4.04 -18.14
C LEU A 352 10.23 -4.65 -17.71
N ARG A 353 11.27 -3.82 -17.55
CA ARG A 353 12.58 -4.27 -17.03
C ARG A 353 12.57 -4.28 -15.50
N THR A 354 12.50 -5.48 -14.90
CA THR A 354 12.67 -5.65 -13.46
C THR A 354 14.10 -5.24 -13.06
N PRO A 355 14.29 -4.30 -12.12
CA PRO A 355 15.62 -3.98 -11.61
C PRO A 355 16.23 -5.21 -10.95
N ARG A 356 17.54 -5.42 -11.11
CA ARG A 356 18.22 -6.45 -10.30
C ARG A 356 18.35 -5.94 -8.87
N HIS A 357 18.40 -6.86 -7.93
CA HIS A 357 18.71 -6.51 -6.54
C HIS A 357 20.13 -5.97 -6.47
N LEU A 358 20.29 -4.77 -5.90
CA LEU A 358 21.61 -4.21 -5.64
C LEU A 358 22.24 -5.00 -4.49
N ARG A 359 23.18 -5.88 -4.84
CA ARG A 359 23.92 -6.70 -3.87
C ARG A 359 25.20 -5.97 -3.52
N LEU A 360 25.19 -5.28 -2.38
CA LEU A 360 26.42 -4.78 -1.81
C LEU A 360 27.33 -5.97 -1.49
N GLY A 361 28.46 -6.07 -2.20
CA GLY A 361 29.37 -7.22 -2.18
C GLY A 361 29.41 -7.96 -0.85
N SER A 362 28.85 -9.17 -0.85
CA SER A 362 28.74 -10.08 0.29
C SER A 362 30.08 -10.61 0.82
N ARG A 363 31.20 -10.23 0.18
CA ARG A 363 32.53 -10.77 0.47
C ARG A 363 33.03 -10.52 1.91
N ALA A 364 32.45 -9.56 2.64
CA ALA A 364 32.80 -9.34 4.05
C ALA A 364 31.99 -10.21 5.03
N ARG A 365 30.86 -10.81 4.62
CA ARG A 365 30.02 -11.67 5.49
C ARG A 365 30.35 -13.14 5.40
N ASP A 366 30.70 -13.63 4.20
CA ASP A 366 31.17 -15.03 4.04
C ASP A 366 32.41 -15.34 4.88
N ARG A 367 33.20 -14.34 5.31
CA ARG A 367 34.36 -14.55 6.19
C ARG A 367 34.04 -14.52 7.68
N ARG A 368 32.95 -13.87 8.13
CA ARG A 368 32.58 -13.88 9.55
C ARG A 368 31.69 -15.07 9.90
N ASP A 369 30.82 -15.48 8.98
CA ASP A 369 29.94 -16.62 9.22
C ASP A 369 30.68 -17.97 9.04
N ARG A 370 31.82 -18.00 8.33
CA ARG A 370 32.73 -19.17 8.25
C ARG A 370 33.84 -19.19 9.30
N ALA A 371 34.02 -18.11 10.07
CA ALA A 371 35.02 -18.06 11.15
C ALA A 371 34.40 -18.29 12.54
N GLY A 372 33.07 -18.48 12.59
CA GLY A 372 32.30 -18.72 13.82
C GLY A 372 31.40 -19.95 13.76
N SER A 373 31.59 -20.83 12.78
CA SER A 373 31.04 -22.18 12.69
C SER A 373 32.19 -23.16 12.62
#